data_AF-A0A9P9YMJ7-F1
#
_entry.id   AF-A0A9P9YMJ7-F1
#
_cell.length_a   1.000
_cell.length_b   1.000
_cell.length_c   1.000
_cell.angle_alpha   90.00
_cell.angle_beta   90.00
_cell.angle_gamma   90.00
#
_symmetry.space_group_name_H-M   'P 1'
#
loop_
_entity.id
_entity.type
_entity.pdbx_description
1 polymer ?
#
loop_
_entity_poly.entity_id
_entity_poly.type
_entity_poly.pdbx_seq_one_letter_code
_entity_poly.pdbx_strand_id
1 'polypeptide(L)'
;MQLRKFLCCLPLKYGVIIVGAVFGLLDFVMGSIGLEMIISHKYPDEVVEFFRTMDTRTCVAGVTAVIWVLMIDHFLLIYGAINNNLLLIGTWLLINYIIFLFTLVTVLLDDWAIGRIRLSDNETALSENAVKSPASDSLKIH
;
A
#
# COMPACT_ATOMS: atom_id res chain seq x y z
N MET A 1 -2.26 -43.66 0.38
CA MET A 1 -2.49 -42.27 -0.12
C MET A 1 -2.38 -41.17 0.95
N GLN A 2 -1.71 -41.38 2.10
CA GLN A 2 -1.58 -40.36 3.16
C GLN A 2 -0.23 -39.60 3.17
N LEU A 3 0.86 -40.21 2.69
CA LEU A 3 2.18 -39.53 2.65
C LEU A 3 2.23 -38.29 1.76
N ARG A 4 1.48 -38.28 0.64
CA ARG A 4 1.46 -37.16 -0.31
C ARG A 4 0.84 -35.89 0.27
N LYS A 5 -0.16 -36.03 1.14
CA LYS A 5 -0.74 -34.89 1.89
C LYS A 5 0.22 -34.40 2.98
N PHE A 6 0.98 -35.30 3.59
CA PHE A 6 1.93 -34.96 4.65
C PHE A 6 3.14 -34.17 4.13
N LEU A 7 3.72 -34.58 2.99
CA LEU A 7 4.85 -33.86 2.35
C LEU A 7 4.45 -32.53 1.69
N CYS A 8 3.19 -32.31 1.32
CA CYS A 8 2.74 -30.99 0.83
C CYS A 8 2.44 -30.02 1.98
N CYS A 9 1.92 -30.49 3.11
CA CYS A 9 1.56 -29.64 4.24
C CYS A 9 2.76 -29.23 5.12
N LEU A 10 3.80 -30.06 5.21
CA LEU A 10 5.03 -29.75 5.94
C LEU A 10 5.79 -28.51 5.42
N PRO A 11 6.16 -28.41 4.12
CA PRO A 11 6.85 -27.24 3.60
C PRO A 11 5.95 -26.00 3.62
N LEU A 12 4.63 -26.18 3.47
CA LEU A 12 3.68 -25.07 3.58
C LEU A 12 3.60 -24.55 5.02
N LYS A 13 3.58 -25.44 6.02
CA LYS A 13 3.59 -25.08 7.44
C LYS A 13 4.88 -24.33 7.83
N TYR A 14 6.05 -24.86 7.45
CA TYR A 14 7.31 -24.20 7.75
C TYR A 14 7.48 -22.90 6.97
N GLY A 15 7.04 -22.86 5.70
CA GLY A 15 7.05 -21.63 4.89
C GLY A 15 6.23 -20.53 5.52
N VAL A 16 5.00 -20.84 5.95
CA VAL A 16 4.11 -19.88 6.64
C VAL A 16 4.72 -19.39 7.96
N ILE A 17 5.35 -20.26 8.74
CA ILE A 17 6.02 -19.87 9.99
C ILE A 17 7.22 -18.94 9.71
N ILE A 18 8.06 -19.26 8.72
CA ILE A 18 9.22 -18.44 8.36
C ILE A 18 8.78 -17.08 7.84
N VAL A 19 7.81 -17.05 6.92
CA VAL A 19 7.26 -15.81 6.36
C VAL A 19 6.63 -14.97 7.47
N GLY A 20 5.75 -15.55 8.30
CA GLY A 20 5.15 -14.85 9.43
C GLY A 20 6.19 -14.30 10.42
N ALA A 21 7.26 -15.04 10.69
CA ALA A 21 8.33 -14.59 11.57
C ALA A 21 9.12 -13.43 10.97
N VAL A 22 9.49 -13.50 9.69
CA VAL A 22 10.25 -12.43 9.01
C VAL A 22 9.40 -11.16 8.90
N PHE A 23 8.16 -11.28 8.41
CA PHE A 23 7.27 -10.12 8.26
C PHE A 23 6.87 -9.52 9.62
N GLY A 24 6.54 -10.34 10.61
CA GLY A 24 6.24 -9.84 11.96
C GLY A 24 7.42 -9.11 12.60
N LEU A 25 8.67 -9.53 12.33
CA LEU A 25 9.86 -8.86 12.85
C LEU A 25 10.14 -7.55 12.12
N LEU A 26 9.90 -7.49 10.80
CA LEU A 26 9.95 -6.24 10.04
C LEU A 26 8.88 -5.25 10.51
N ASP A 27 7.64 -5.69 10.71
CA ASP A 27 6.55 -4.85 11.22
C ASP A 27 6.87 -4.33 12.62
N PHE A 28 7.49 -5.15 13.48
CA PHE A 28 7.93 -4.72 14.80
C PHE A 28 8.97 -3.59 14.72
N VAL A 29 9.99 -3.73 13.87
CA VAL A 29 11.00 -2.68 13.66
C VAL A 29 10.34 -1.41 13.11
N MET A 30 9.51 -1.53 12.08
CA MET A 30 8.85 -0.39 11.44
C MET A 30 7.88 0.31 12.41
N GLY A 31 7.13 -0.46 13.20
CA GLY A 31 6.23 0.05 14.23
C GLY A 31 6.98 0.73 15.38
N SER A 32 8.18 0.26 15.73
CA SER A 32 9.01 0.90 16.75
C SER A 32 9.57 2.25 16.28
N ILE A 33 10.01 2.34 15.02
CA ILE A 33 10.46 3.60 14.40
C ILE A 33 9.30 4.59 14.31
N GLY A 34 8.11 4.12 13.89
CA GLY A 34 6.89 4.93 13.87
C GLY A 34 6.53 5.50 15.24
N LEU A 35 6.62 4.67 16.28
CA LEU A 35 6.35 5.07 17.66
C LEU A 35 7.40 6.06 18.18
N GLU A 36 8.67 5.89 17.85
CA GLU A 36 9.74 6.83 18.17
C GLU A 36 9.53 8.20 17.51
N MET A 37 9.09 8.23 16.24
CA MET A 37 8.76 9.49 15.54
C MET A 37 7.61 10.24 16.23
N ILE A 38 6.57 9.52 16.69
CA ILE A 38 5.44 10.11 17.40
C ILE A 38 5.88 10.73 18.72
N ILE A 39 6.74 10.04 19.49
CA ILE A 39 7.22 10.52 20.80
C ILE A 39 8.20 11.69 20.63
N SER A 40 9.11 11.59 19.67
CA SER A 40 10.17 12.59 19.47
C SER A 40 9.70 13.87 18.78
N HIS A 41 8.47 13.87 18.23
CA HIS A 41 7.89 14.98 17.45
C HIS A 41 8.78 15.46 16.30
N LYS A 42 9.71 14.62 15.85
CA LYS A 42 10.58 14.86 14.70
C LYS A 42 10.05 14.02 13.55
N TYR A 43 9.51 14.70 12.55
CA TYR A 43 9.03 14.09 11.32
C TYR A 43 9.99 14.47 10.18
N PRO A 44 10.36 13.54 9.28
CA PRO A 44 11.09 13.88 8.09
C PRO A 44 10.29 14.84 7.21
N ASP A 45 10.95 15.81 6.57
CA ASP A 45 10.29 16.82 5.74
C ASP A 45 9.44 16.20 4.60
N GLU A 46 9.87 15.06 4.06
CA GLU A 46 9.14 14.28 3.04
C GLU A 46 7.75 13.82 3.53
N VAL A 47 7.66 13.40 4.79
CA VAL A 47 6.40 12.92 5.39
C VAL A 47 5.47 14.11 5.68
N VAL A 48 6.05 15.24 6.06
CA VAL A 48 5.30 16.48 6.29
C VAL A 48 4.74 17.05 4.99
N GLU A 49 5.50 16.99 3.91
CA GLU A 49 5.07 17.45 2.59
C GLU A 49 4.00 16.54 1.97
N PHE A 50 4.12 15.22 2.17
CA PHE A 50 3.11 14.25 1.72
C PHE A 50 1.76 14.45 2.43
N PHE A 51 1.76 14.76 3.73
CA PHE A 51 0.55 15.01 4.50
C PHE A 51 0.22 16.49 4.64
N ARG A 52 0.71 17.37 3.77
CA ARG A 52 0.53 18.84 3.90
C ARG A 52 -0.94 19.28 4.04
N THR A 53 -1.89 18.48 3.59
CA THR A 53 -3.34 18.73 3.67
C THR A 53 -4.02 18.15 4.94
N MET A 54 -3.32 17.36 5.75
CA MET A 54 -3.87 16.64 6.91
C MET A 54 -2.90 16.70 8.12
N ASP A 55 -3.40 16.47 9.33
CA ASP A 55 -2.54 16.47 10.52
C ASP A 55 -1.56 15.26 10.49
N THR A 56 -0.30 15.55 10.14
CA THR A 56 0.82 14.59 10.00
C THR A 56 0.95 13.67 11.19
N ARG A 57 0.81 14.21 12.41
CA ARG A 57 0.90 13.44 13.65
C ARG A 57 -0.17 12.36 13.74
N THR A 58 -1.42 12.75 13.43
CA THR A 58 -2.56 11.83 13.48
C THR A 58 -2.43 10.74 12.41
N CYS A 59 -1.90 11.08 11.23
CA CYS A 59 -1.68 10.09 10.17
C CYS A 59 -0.55 9.11 10.49
N VAL A 60 0.60 9.61 10.95
CA VAL A 60 1.73 8.76 11.39
C VAL A 60 1.33 7.85 12.55
N ALA A 61 0.51 8.35 13.49
CA ALA A 61 -0.06 7.53 14.56
C ALA A 61 -0.99 6.43 14.02
N GLY A 62 -1.84 6.76 13.04
CA GLY A 62 -2.71 5.78 12.37
C GLY A 62 -1.91 4.69 11.66
N VAL A 63 -0.91 5.06 10.86
CA VAL A 63 -0.03 4.11 10.14
C VAL A 63 0.74 3.23 11.13
N THR A 64 1.30 3.81 12.19
CA THR A 64 2.00 3.07 13.24
C THR A 64 1.05 2.06 13.91
N ALA A 65 -0.17 2.47 14.25
CA ALA A 65 -1.17 1.57 14.83
C ALA A 65 -1.52 0.41 13.89
N VAL A 66 -1.68 0.67 12.59
CA VAL A 66 -1.93 -0.38 11.58
C VAL A 66 -0.77 -1.36 11.50
N ILE A 67 0.48 -0.88 11.48
CA ILE A 67 1.68 -1.75 11.47
C ILE A 67 1.72 -2.65 12.71
N TRP A 68 1.37 -2.12 13.88
CA TRP A 68 1.26 -2.93 15.10
C TRP A 68 0.15 -3.98 15.02
N VAL A 69 -0.99 -3.66 14.40
CA VAL A 69 -2.07 -4.64 14.16
C VAL A 69 -1.62 -5.74 13.18
N LEU A 70 -0.88 -5.38 12.13
CA LEU A 70 -0.28 -6.34 11.19
C LEU A 70 0.71 -7.26 11.89
N MET A 71 1.52 -6.72 12.81
CA MET A 71 2.43 -7.52 13.63
C MET A 71 1.67 -8.60 14.41
N ILE A 72 0.55 -8.23 15.06
CA ILE A 72 -0.30 -9.17 15.81
C ILE A 72 -0.91 -10.22 14.87
N ASP A 73 -1.34 -9.81 13.69
CA ASP A 73 -1.89 -10.71 12.67
C ASP A 73 -0.85 -11.76 12.22
N HIS A 74 0.40 -11.36 12.00
CA HIS A 74 1.52 -12.27 11.72
C HIS A 74 1.82 -13.23 12.87
N PHE A 75 1.73 -12.78 14.13
CA PHE A 75 1.85 -13.70 15.28
C PHE A 75 0.69 -14.69 15.36
N LEU A 76 -0.52 -14.26 15.01
CA LEU A 76 -1.69 -15.13 14.95
C LEU A 76 -1.54 -16.21 13.87
N LEU A 77 -0.90 -15.89 12.74
CA LEU A 77 -0.54 -16.84 11.70
C LEU A 77 0.43 -17.91 12.21
N ILE A 78 1.50 -17.51 12.91
CA ILE A 78 2.48 -18.44 13.49
C ILE A 78 1.77 -19.37 14.48
N TYR A 79 0.91 -18.82 15.34
CA TYR A 79 0.13 -19.60 16.30
C TYR A 79 -0.84 -20.58 15.61
N GLY A 80 -1.56 -20.13 14.59
CA GLY A 80 -2.45 -20.96 13.78
C GLY A 80 -1.70 -22.08 13.05
N ALA A 81 -0.50 -21.81 12.55
CA ALA A 81 0.37 -22.78 11.90
C ALA A 81 0.90 -23.84 12.87
N ILE A 82 1.33 -23.44 14.08
CA ILE A 82 1.81 -24.38 15.12
C ILE A 82 0.67 -25.30 15.54
N ASN A 83 -0.50 -24.74 15.87
CA ASN A 83 -1.65 -25.48 16.39
C ASN A 83 -2.47 -26.20 15.29
N ASN A 84 -2.04 -26.12 14.02
CA ASN A 84 -2.73 -26.65 12.84
C ASN A 84 -4.22 -26.25 12.78
N ASN A 85 -4.59 -25.09 13.31
CA ASN A 85 -5.97 -24.66 13.36
C ASN A 85 -6.34 -23.94 12.07
N LEU A 86 -6.98 -24.68 11.15
CA LEU A 86 -7.41 -24.19 9.84
C LEU A 86 -8.29 -22.94 9.91
N LEU A 87 -9.08 -22.77 10.97
CA LEU A 87 -9.91 -21.57 11.15
C LEU A 87 -9.06 -20.31 11.32
N LEU A 88 -7.99 -20.38 12.13
CA LEU A 88 -7.10 -19.22 12.35
C LEU A 88 -6.34 -18.86 11.08
N ILE A 89 -5.85 -19.86 10.34
CA ILE A 89 -5.18 -19.65 9.05
C ILE A 89 -6.16 -19.04 8.04
N GLY A 90 -7.40 -19.50 8.00
CA GLY A 90 -8.45 -18.96 7.13
C GLY A 90 -8.80 -17.50 7.47
N THR A 91 -8.96 -17.18 8.76
CA THR A 91 -9.22 -15.80 9.21
C THR A 91 -8.06 -14.87 8.86
N TRP A 92 -6.82 -15.29 9.08
CA TRP A 92 -5.62 -14.53 8.69
C TRP A 92 -5.61 -14.24 7.19
N LEU A 93 -5.89 -15.26 6.37
CA LEU A 93 -5.91 -15.14 4.92
C LEU A 93 -7.03 -14.22 4.44
N LEU A 94 -8.18 -14.21 5.11
CA LEU A 94 -9.29 -13.31 4.83
C LEU A 94 -8.92 -11.85 5.14
N ILE A 95 -8.28 -11.59 6.27
CA ILE A 95 -7.84 -10.24 6.66
C ILE A 95 -6.83 -9.71 5.63
N ASN A 96 -5.82 -10.51 5.28
CA ASN A 96 -4.83 -10.14 4.26
C ASN A 96 -5.45 -9.93 2.88
N TYR A 97 -6.44 -10.74 2.51
CA TYR A 97 -7.18 -10.57 1.27
C TYR A 97 -7.96 -9.24 1.23
N ILE A 98 -8.61 -8.85 2.33
CA ILE A 98 -9.31 -7.57 2.43
C ILE A 98 -8.33 -6.40 2.32
N ILE A 99 -7.20 -6.46 3.02
CA ILE A 99 -6.15 -5.43 2.96
C ILE A 99 -5.60 -5.31 1.54
N PHE A 100 -5.36 -6.45 0.88
CA PHE A 100 -4.91 -6.49 -0.50
C PHE A 100 -5.94 -5.85 -1.45
N LEU A 101 -7.23 -6.19 -1.32
CA LEU A 101 -8.29 -5.57 -2.12
C LEU A 101 -8.36 -4.05 -1.90
N PHE A 102 -8.25 -3.60 -0.66
CA PHE A 102 -8.27 -2.17 -0.35
C PHE A 102 -7.08 -1.44 -0.99
N THR A 103 -5.88 -2.01 -0.84
CA THR A 103 -4.65 -1.46 -1.44
C THR A 103 -4.75 -1.41 -2.97
N LEU A 104 -5.29 -2.47 -3.58
CA LEU A 104 -5.53 -2.54 -5.02
C LEU A 104 -6.49 -1.43 -5.47
N VAL A 105 -7.60 -1.22 -4.75
CA VAL A 105 -8.55 -0.12 -5.03
C VAL A 105 -7.85 1.24 -4.91
N THR A 106 -7.03 1.47 -3.89
CA THR A 106 -6.28 2.72 -3.72
C THR A 106 -5.35 2.99 -4.90
N VAL A 107 -4.56 2.00 -5.34
CA VAL A 107 -3.66 2.14 -6.49
C VAL A 107 -4.43 2.41 -7.78
N LEU A 108 -5.53 1.69 -8.02
CA LEU A 108 -6.39 1.92 -9.18
C LEU A 108 -6.99 3.32 -9.21
N LEU A 109 -7.37 3.86 -8.05
CA LEU A 109 -7.89 5.22 -7.95
C LEU A 109 -6.81 6.27 -8.21
N ASP A 110 -5.59 6.04 -7.73
CA ASP A 110 -4.45 6.95 -7.92
C ASP A 110 -4.01 7.00 -9.40
N ASP A 111 -3.85 5.83 -10.03
CA ASP A 111 -3.55 5.72 -11.47
C ASP A 111 -4.65 6.37 -12.32
N TRP A 112 -5.92 6.18 -11.94
CA TRP A 112 -7.04 6.80 -12.63
C TRP A 112 -7.07 8.33 -12.47
N ALA A 113 -6.72 8.84 -11.28
CA ALA A 113 -6.61 10.28 -11.03
C ALA A 113 -5.51 10.93 -11.88
N ILE A 114 -4.33 10.29 -11.96
CA ILE A 114 -3.21 10.74 -12.79
C ILE A 114 -3.60 10.71 -14.28
N GLY A 115 -4.30 9.65 -14.72
CA GLY A 115 -4.79 9.54 -16.09
C GLY A 115 -5.75 10.67 -16.47
N ARG A 116 -6.64 11.08 -15.56
CA ARG A 116 -7.57 12.19 -15.79
C ARG A 116 -6.85 13.54 -15.91
N ILE A 117 -5.85 13.79 -15.05
CA ILE A 117 -5.07 15.04 -15.09
C ILE A 117 -4.31 15.13 -16.41
N ARG A 118 -3.64 14.05 -16.84
CA ARG A 118 -2.92 14.02 -18.13
C ARG A 118 -3.84 14.21 -19.33
N LEU A 119 -5.07 13.68 -19.29
CA LEU A 119 -6.03 13.88 -20.37
C LEU A 119 -6.49 15.35 -20.47
N SER A 120 -6.72 15.98 -19.31
CA SER A 120 -7.09 17.40 -19.22
C SER A 120 -5.96 18.35 -19.65
N ASP A 121 -4.71 18.01 -19.34
CA ASP A 121 -3.53 18.76 -19.82
C ASP A 121 -3.36 18.62 -21.34
N ASN A 122 -3.73 17.47 -21.91
CA ASN A 122 -3.62 17.24 -23.35
C ASN A 122 -4.71 18.01 -24.13
N GLU A 123 -5.94 18.12 -23.58
CA GLU A 123 -7.00 18.95 -24.16
C GLU A 123 -6.67 20.45 -24.11
N THR A 124 -6.07 20.93 -23.02
CA THR A 124 -5.63 22.34 -22.91
C THR A 124 -4.48 22.65 -23.85
N ALA A 125 -3.50 21.76 -23.99
CA ALA A 125 -2.42 21.89 -24.99
C ALA A 125 -2.95 21.88 -26.44
N LEU A 126 -3.99 21.10 -26.74
CA LEU A 126 -4.64 21.11 -28.05
C LEU A 126 -5.40 22.42 -28.30
N SER A 127 -6.06 22.99 -27.28
CA SER A 127 -6.73 24.28 -27.37
C SER A 127 -5.75 25.45 -27.59
N GLU A 128 -4.58 25.43 -26.92
CA GLU A 128 -3.58 26.48 -27.05
C GLU A 128 -2.90 26.44 -28.43
N ASN A 129 -2.64 25.24 -28.95
CA ASN A 129 -2.12 25.05 -30.30
C ASN A 129 -3.15 25.36 -31.39
N ALA A 130 -4.45 25.13 -31.16
CA ALA A 130 -5.52 25.50 -32.08
C ALA A 130 -5.75 27.02 -32.15
N VAL A 131 -5.61 27.74 -31.03
CA VAL A 131 -5.69 29.21 -30.99
C VAL A 131 -4.49 29.86 -31.73
N LYS A 132 -3.34 29.20 -31.78
CA LYS A 132 -2.14 29.70 -32.48
C LYS A 132 -2.15 29.48 -34.00
N SER A 133 -3.14 28.77 -34.56
CA SER A 133 -3.18 28.36 -35.97
C SER A 133 -4.47 28.76 -36.70
N PRO A 134 -4.88 30.04 -36.65
CA PRO A 134 -5.32 30.67 -37.90
C PRO A 134 -4.91 32.15 -37.95
N ALA A 135 -3.61 32.43 -38.07
CA ALA A 135 -3.14 33.81 -38.33
C ALA A 135 -1.87 33.87 -39.18
N SER A 136 -1.66 32.90 -40.07
CA SER A 136 -0.56 32.96 -41.02
C SER A 136 -0.90 32.20 -42.29
N ASP A 137 -1.95 32.62 -43.00
CA ASP A 137 -2.08 32.39 -44.45
C ASP A 137 -3.28 33.16 -45.00
N SER A 138 -3.16 34.48 -45.13
CA SER A 138 -3.89 35.31 -46.11
C SER A 138 -3.67 36.80 -45.84
N LEU A 139 -2.60 37.39 -46.39
CA LEU A 139 -2.61 38.63 -47.19
C LEU A 139 -1.17 39.07 -47.53
N LYS A 140 -0.51 38.31 -48.41
CA LYS A 140 0.51 38.87 -49.31
C LYS A 140 -0.04 38.71 -50.73
N ILE A 141 -0.87 39.64 -51.17
CA ILE A 141 -1.20 39.79 -52.58
C ILE A 141 -1.17 41.28 -52.89
N HIS A 142 -0.13 41.64 -53.64
CA HIS A 142 0.09 42.78 -54.54
C HIS A 142 -0.26 44.20 -54.08
#